data_AF-A0A3R9WN82-F1
#
_entry.id   AF-A0A3R9WN82-F1
#
_cell.length_a   1.000
_cell.length_b   1.000
_cell.length_c   1.000
_cell.angle_alpha   90.00
_cell.angle_beta   90.00
_cell.angle_gamma   90.00
#
_symmetry.space_group_name_H-M   'P 1'
#
loop_
_entity.id
_entity.type
_entity.pdbx_description
1 polymer ?
#
loop_
_entity_poly.entity_id
_entity_poly.type
_entity_poly.pdbx_seq_one_letter_code
_entity_poly.pdbx_strand_id
1 'polypeptide(L)'
;MRARREAARLAREHGLVERERERERQEEAAERARARTPVASGASALSRSRARLDVPRPARRRLLPQYDPEAFGRLSEKIARFLGTGRFIVWMTLVIVVWVLWNIFAPDDLRFDEYPFIFLTLMLSLQASYAAPLILLAQNRQDDRDRVTHEQDRKQNERSIADTEYLTREIAALRMGLGEVATRDWIRSEFQDLIKEMDERRLFPAERDEGDR
;
A
#
# COMPACT_ATOMS: atom_id res chain seq x y z
N MET A 1 1.11 61.88 25.14
CA MET A 1 1.20 60.85 24.07
C MET A 1 1.79 59.50 24.52
N ARG A 2 2.69 59.43 25.52
CA ARG A 2 3.31 58.15 25.97
C ARG A 2 2.36 57.24 26.78
N ALA A 3 1.59 57.79 27.72
CA ALA A 3 0.66 57.01 28.57
C ALA A 3 -0.43 56.23 27.79
N ARG A 4 -0.93 56.77 26.67
CA ARG A 4 -1.92 56.07 25.82
C ARG A 4 -1.34 54.86 25.08
N ARG A 5 -0.02 54.86 24.80
CA ARG A 5 0.65 53.74 24.13
C ARG A 5 0.93 52.59 25.10
N GLU A 6 1.21 52.89 26.36
CA GLU A 6 1.41 51.88 27.41
C GLU A 6 0.11 51.20 27.81
N ALA A 7 -0.99 51.95 27.96
CA ALA A 7 -2.31 51.36 28.24
C ALA A 7 -2.78 50.41 27.13
N ALA A 8 -2.51 50.74 25.86
CA ALA A 8 -2.83 49.87 24.72
C ALA A 8 -1.90 48.65 24.57
N ARG A 9 -0.74 48.66 25.25
CA ARG A 9 0.19 47.53 25.31
C ARG A 9 -0.22 46.57 26.43
N LEU A 10 -0.54 47.10 27.60
CA LEU A 10 -1.04 46.34 28.75
C LEU A 10 -2.40 45.69 28.47
N ALA A 11 -3.31 46.38 27.77
CA ALA A 11 -4.59 45.80 27.36
C ALA A 11 -4.42 44.66 26.35
N ARG A 12 -3.40 44.73 25.49
CA ARG A 12 -3.08 43.65 24.55
C ARG A 12 -2.43 42.46 25.23
N GLU A 13 -1.50 42.70 26.15
CA GLU A 13 -0.87 41.64 26.95
C GLU A 13 -1.91 40.93 27.82
N HIS A 14 -2.80 41.67 28.48
CA HIS A 14 -3.88 41.09 29.28
C HIS A 14 -4.88 40.29 28.43
N GLY A 15 -5.18 40.75 27.21
CA GLY A 15 -6.04 40.02 26.28
C GLY A 15 -5.42 38.73 25.71
N LEU A 16 -4.08 38.66 25.65
CA LEU A 16 -3.37 37.45 25.23
C LEU A 16 -3.32 36.42 26.37
N VAL A 17 -3.09 36.87 27.61
CA VAL A 17 -3.06 35.99 28.79
C VAL A 17 -4.42 35.34 29.06
N GLU A 18 -5.52 36.08 28.89
CA GLU A 18 -6.86 35.48 29.03
C GLU A 18 -7.16 34.44 27.94
N ARG A 19 -6.68 34.66 26.71
CA ARG A 19 -6.82 33.68 25.62
C ARG A 19 -6.00 32.41 25.84
N GLU A 20 -4.83 32.52 26.46
CA GLU A 20 -4.03 31.36 26.84
C GLU A 20 -4.70 30.55 27.95
N ARG A 21 -5.23 31.24 28.99
CA ARG A 21 -5.99 30.58 30.07
C ARG A 21 -7.25 29.89 29.57
N GLU A 22 -7.93 30.45 28.58
CA GLU A 22 -9.09 29.81 27.95
C GLU A 22 -8.71 28.56 27.15
N ARG A 23 -7.57 28.59 26.46
CA ARG A 23 -7.03 27.42 25.73
C ARG A 23 -6.63 26.31 26.69
N GLU A 24 -5.92 26.62 27.77
CA GLU A 24 -5.54 25.65 28.80
C GLU A 24 -6.77 24.99 29.44
N ARG A 25 -7.82 25.76 29.76
CA ARG A 25 -9.08 25.19 30.29
C ARG A 25 -9.80 24.30 29.27
N GLN A 26 -9.74 24.64 27.98
CA GLN A 26 -10.32 23.81 26.92
C GLN A 26 -9.54 22.51 26.73
N GLU A 27 -8.20 22.57 26.81
CA GLU A 27 -7.34 21.38 26.74
C GLU A 27 -7.55 20.46 27.94
N GLU A 28 -7.59 20.99 29.17
CA GLU A 28 -7.90 20.20 30.38
C GLU A 28 -9.31 19.57 30.31
N ALA A 29 -10.31 20.31 29.78
CA ALA A 29 -11.66 19.78 29.62
C ALA A 29 -11.73 18.66 28.56
N ALA A 30 -10.98 18.80 27.46
CA ALA A 30 -10.87 17.77 26.43
C ALA A 30 -10.12 16.52 26.94
N GLU A 31 -9.09 16.70 27.76
CA GLU A 31 -8.34 15.60 28.37
C GLU A 31 -9.19 14.85 29.42
N ARG A 32 -9.95 15.57 30.25
CA ARG A 32 -10.92 14.97 31.18
C ARG A 32 -12.05 14.24 30.44
N ALA A 33 -12.46 14.71 29.27
CA ALA A 33 -13.45 14.03 28.43
C ALA A 33 -12.88 12.73 27.82
N ARG A 34 -11.61 12.73 27.40
CA ARG A 34 -10.92 11.51 26.93
C ARG A 34 -10.69 10.49 28.06
N ALA A 35 -10.33 10.95 29.25
CA ALA A 35 -10.11 10.10 30.42
C ALA A 35 -11.41 9.47 30.97
N ARG A 36 -12.59 10.04 30.65
CA ARG A 36 -13.90 9.50 31.04
C ARG A 36 -14.50 8.51 30.04
N THR A 37 -13.79 8.15 28.98
CA THR A 37 -14.25 7.11 28.05
C THR A 37 -14.27 5.77 28.80
N PRO A 38 -15.44 5.15 29.06
CA PRO A 38 -15.48 3.91 29.81
C PRO A 38 -14.93 2.80 28.91
N VAL A 39 -13.84 2.18 29.34
CA VAL A 39 -13.37 0.92 28.77
C VAL A 39 -14.47 -0.10 29.07
N ALA A 40 -15.33 -0.36 28.08
CA ALA A 40 -16.43 -1.31 28.18
C ALA A 40 -15.87 -2.72 28.35
N SER A 41 -15.60 -3.07 29.60
CA SER A 41 -15.16 -4.39 30.04
C SER A 41 -16.28 -5.40 29.77
N GLY A 42 -15.97 -6.37 28.91
CA GLY A 42 -16.90 -7.37 28.37
C GLY A 42 -17.36 -8.42 29.37
N ALA A 43 -18.16 -8.04 30.36
CA ALA A 43 -18.84 -8.98 31.24
C ALA A 43 -20.24 -8.49 31.58
N SER A 44 -21.25 -9.00 30.86
CA SER A 44 -22.69 -9.11 31.23
C SER A 44 -23.65 -8.78 30.09
N ALA A 45 -23.53 -9.48 28.96
CA ALA A 45 -24.62 -9.57 28.00
C ALA A 45 -24.84 -11.04 27.60
N LEU A 46 -25.14 -11.87 28.60
CA LEU A 46 -25.90 -13.12 28.42
C LEU A 46 -27.34 -12.77 28.00
N SER A 47 -27.50 -12.24 26.79
CA SER A 47 -28.77 -12.26 26.04
C SER A 47 -28.49 -11.84 24.59
N ARG A 48 -27.61 -12.59 23.91
CA ARG A 48 -27.56 -12.56 22.46
C ARG A 48 -28.14 -13.87 21.98
N SER A 49 -29.44 -13.81 21.70
CA SER A 49 -30.18 -14.78 20.91
C SER A 49 -29.25 -15.44 19.90
N ARG A 50 -29.16 -16.78 19.94
CA ARG A 50 -28.55 -17.60 18.90
C ARG A 50 -29.36 -17.39 17.63
N ALA A 51 -29.12 -16.27 16.94
CA ALA A 51 -29.54 -16.08 15.58
C ALA A 51 -28.75 -17.08 14.74
N ARG A 52 -29.43 -18.17 14.36
CA ARG A 52 -28.94 -19.15 13.39
C ARG A 52 -28.38 -18.40 12.18
N LEU A 53 -27.10 -18.61 11.89
CA LEU A 53 -26.37 -18.07 10.75
C LEU A 53 -26.70 -18.79 9.43
N ASP A 54 -27.93 -19.30 9.29
CA ASP A 54 -28.30 -20.17 8.16
C ASP A 54 -29.51 -19.65 7.38
N VAL A 55 -29.69 -18.33 7.37
CA VAL A 55 -30.69 -17.68 6.53
C VAL A 55 -29.95 -16.69 5.63
N PRO A 56 -29.86 -16.92 4.31
CA PRO A 56 -29.36 -15.91 3.40
C PRO A 56 -30.28 -14.70 3.51
N ARG A 57 -29.78 -13.61 4.09
CA ARG A 57 -30.50 -12.35 4.17
C ARG A 57 -30.82 -11.92 2.72
N PRO A 58 -32.10 -11.73 2.34
CA PRO A 58 -32.40 -11.22 1.02
C PRO A 58 -31.76 -9.84 0.88
N ALA A 59 -30.96 -9.70 -0.17
CA ALA A 59 -30.26 -8.46 -0.48
C ALA A 59 -31.27 -7.31 -0.49
N ARG A 60 -31.18 -6.45 0.52
CA ARG A 60 -31.97 -5.22 0.61
C ARG A 60 -31.64 -4.44 -0.67
N ARG A 61 -32.59 -4.33 -1.61
CA ARG A 61 -32.45 -3.54 -2.83
C ARG A 61 -32.03 -2.13 -2.41
N ARG A 62 -30.73 -1.83 -2.53
CA ARG A 62 -30.18 -0.50 -2.29
C ARG A 62 -30.62 0.34 -3.48
N LEU A 63 -31.55 1.26 -3.24
CA LEU A 63 -31.97 2.33 -4.16
C LEU A 63 -30.94 3.47 -4.22
N LEU A 64 -29.66 3.18 -3.93
CA LEU A 64 -28.59 4.12 -4.18
C LEU A 64 -28.12 3.86 -5.62
N PRO A 65 -27.99 4.89 -6.47
CA PRO A 65 -27.30 4.76 -7.75
C PRO A 65 -25.96 4.10 -7.46
N GLN A 66 -25.79 2.86 -7.92
CA GLN A 66 -24.57 2.12 -7.73
C GLN A 66 -23.57 2.79 -8.68
N TYR A 67 -22.79 3.72 -8.14
CA TYR A 67 -21.67 4.32 -8.86
C TYR A 67 -20.76 3.19 -9.27
N ASP A 68 -20.78 2.84 -10.56
CA ASP A 68 -20.13 1.66 -11.10
C ASP A 68 -18.60 1.88 -11.11
N PRO A 69 -17.86 1.29 -10.16
CA PRO A 69 -16.42 1.53 -10.03
C PRO A 69 -15.65 1.00 -11.24
N GLU A 70 -16.24 0.10 -12.03
CA GLU A 70 -15.63 -0.49 -13.22
C GLU A 70 -15.65 0.47 -14.42
N ALA A 71 -16.70 1.29 -14.56
CA ALA A 71 -16.78 2.32 -15.58
C ALA A 71 -15.76 3.44 -15.34
N PHE A 72 -15.64 3.88 -14.09
CA PHE A 72 -14.64 4.87 -13.69
C PHE A 72 -13.22 4.31 -13.77
N GLY A 73 -13.06 3.01 -13.46
CA GLY A 73 -11.83 2.25 -13.63
C GLY A 73 -11.23 2.35 -15.02
N ARG A 74 -12.04 2.04 -16.02
CA ARG A 74 -11.69 2.08 -17.44
C ARG A 74 -11.47 3.51 -17.95
N LEU A 75 -12.22 4.48 -17.42
CA LEU A 75 -12.03 5.90 -17.75
C LEU A 75 -10.68 6.42 -17.23
N SER A 76 -10.33 6.14 -15.97
CA SER A 76 -9.04 6.55 -15.41
C SER A 76 -7.86 5.94 -16.17
N GLU A 77 -7.95 4.67 -16.59
CA GLU A 77 -6.87 4.01 -17.35
C GLU A 77 -6.68 4.63 -18.75
N LYS A 78 -7.77 5.06 -19.39
CA LYS A 78 -7.68 5.83 -20.64
C LYS A 78 -7.06 7.20 -20.40
N ILE A 79 -7.50 7.92 -19.36
CA ILE A 79 -6.95 9.23 -18.99
C ILE A 79 -5.47 9.13 -18.63
N ALA A 80 -5.06 8.12 -17.87
CA ALA A 80 -3.66 7.90 -17.48
C ALA A 80 -2.76 7.64 -18.69
N ARG A 81 -3.19 6.79 -19.63
CA ARG A 81 -2.45 6.57 -20.90
C ARG A 81 -2.42 7.84 -21.76
N PHE A 82 -3.47 8.66 -21.71
CA PHE A 82 -3.56 9.90 -22.47
C PHE A 82 -2.66 11.02 -21.90
N LEU A 83 -2.64 11.20 -20.58
CA LEU A 83 -1.81 12.19 -19.88
C LEU A 83 -0.33 11.81 -19.84
N GLY A 84 0.00 10.51 -19.74
CA GLY A 84 1.38 10.03 -19.70
C GLY A 84 2.11 10.08 -21.06
N THR A 85 1.37 10.22 -22.16
CA THR A 85 1.96 10.33 -23.50
C THR A 85 2.09 11.81 -23.87
N GLY A 86 3.27 12.26 -24.32
CA GLY A 86 3.52 13.66 -24.75
C GLY A 86 2.58 14.21 -25.83
N ARG A 87 1.73 13.36 -26.41
CA ARG A 87 0.63 13.70 -27.34
C ARG A 87 -0.39 14.68 -26.75
N PHE A 88 -0.66 14.65 -25.44
CA PHE A 88 -1.59 15.60 -24.80
C PHE A 88 -1.10 17.04 -24.95
N ILE A 89 0.19 17.27 -24.67
CA ILE A 89 0.81 18.59 -24.77
C ILE A 89 0.76 19.09 -26.22
N VAL A 90 1.12 18.23 -27.18
CA VAL A 90 1.04 18.57 -28.62
C VAL A 90 -0.36 19.00 -29.03
N TRP A 91 -1.39 18.25 -28.62
CA TRP A 91 -2.79 18.60 -28.93
C TRP A 91 -3.23 19.91 -28.27
N MET A 92 -2.90 20.12 -27.00
CA MET A 92 -3.21 21.36 -26.29
C MET A 92 -2.54 22.58 -26.94
N THR A 93 -1.26 22.46 -27.32
CA THR A 93 -0.55 23.52 -28.04
C THR A 93 -1.19 23.79 -29.40
N LEU A 94 -1.58 22.74 -30.14
CA LEU A 94 -2.27 22.89 -31.42
C LEU A 94 -3.57 23.69 -31.28
N VAL A 95 -4.40 23.37 -30.28
CA VAL A 95 -5.67 24.07 -30.03
C VAL A 95 -5.43 25.55 -29.73
N ILE A 96 -4.45 25.87 -28.88
CA ILE A 96 -4.08 27.25 -28.56
C ILE A 96 -3.62 27.99 -29.83
N VAL A 97 -2.73 27.36 -30.62
CA VAL A 97 -2.22 27.94 -31.86
C VAL A 97 -3.36 28.19 -32.84
N VAL A 98 -4.23 27.21 -33.08
CA VAL A 98 -5.39 27.37 -33.97
C VAL A 98 -6.32 28.49 -33.51
N TRP A 99 -6.58 28.61 -32.20
CA TRP A 99 -7.40 29.69 -31.64
C TRP A 99 -6.79 31.08 -31.86
N VAL A 100 -5.48 31.20 -31.63
CA VAL A 100 -4.74 32.44 -31.83
C VAL A 100 -4.72 32.80 -33.31
N LEU A 101 -4.40 31.84 -34.20
CA LEU A 101 -4.40 32.07 -35.65
C LEU A 101 -5.80 32.47 -36.14
N TRP A 102 -6.86 31.81 -35.65
CA TRP A 102 -8.23 32.18 -36.00
C TRP A 102 -8.53 33.64 -35.64
N ASN A 103 -8.20 34.08 -34.42
CA ASN A 103 -8.45 35.46 -34.01
C ASN A 103 -7.56 36.51 -34.72
N ILE A 104 -6.35 36.13 -35.14
CA ILE A 104 -5.46 37.02 -35.90
C ILE A 104 -5.95 37.20 -37.34
N PHE A 105 -6.29 36.09 -38.03
CA PHE A 105 -6.64 36.08 -39.45
C PHE A 105 -8.13 36.32 -39.71
N ALA A 106 -8.99 36.25 -38.69
CA ALA A 106 -10.40 36.61 -38.84
C ALA A 106 -10.56 38.11 -39.12
N PRO A 107 -11.47 38.51 -40.04
CA PRO A 107 -11.88 39.91 -40.22
C PRO A 107 -12.45 40.49 -38.93
N ASP A 108 -12.35 41.82 -38.73
CA ASP A 108 -12.76 42.51 -37.50
C ASP A 108 -14.21 42.22 -37.07
N ASP A 109 -15.11 41.95 -38.02
CA ASP A 109 -16.52 41.58 -37.75
C ASP A 109 -16.70 40.15 -37.18
N LEU A 110 -15.69 39.28 -37.28
CA LEU A 110 -15.71 37.88 -36.82
C LEU A 110 -14.67 37.59 -35.72
N ARG A 111 -13.97 38.63 -35.25
CA ARG A 111 -13.03 38.53 -34.12
C ARG A 111 -13.81 38.32 -32.83
N PHE A 112 -13.86 37.07 -32.37
CA PHE A 112 -14.51 36.71 -31.11
C PHE A 112 -13.65 37.09 -29.88
N ASP A 113 -12.32 37.13 -30.01
CA ASP A 113 -11.37 37.32 -28.91
C ASP A 113 -10.15 38.16 -29.34
N GLU A 114 -10.31 39.49 -29.35
CA GLU A 114 -9.24 40.48 -29.62
C GLU A 114 -8.17 40.45 -28.50
N TYR A 115 -6.95 40.94 -28.79
CA TYR A 115 -5.89 41.07 -27.77
C TYR A 115 -6.42 41.88 -26.57
N PRO A 116 -6.43 41.32 -25.33
CA PRO A 116 -5.53 40.31 -24.76
C PRO A 116 -6.08 38.87 -24.61
N PHE A 117 -6.93 38.36 -25.52
CA PHE A 117 -7.46 36.99 -25.51
C PHE A 117 -8.14 36.58 -24.18
N ILE A 118 -9.16 37.35 -23.77
CA ILE A 118 -9.84 37.17 -22.49
C ILE A 118 -10.57 35.84 -22.42
N PHE A 119 -11.18 35.38 -23.52
CA PHE A 119 -11.93 34.12 -23.53
C PHE A 119 -11.00 32.92 -23.38
N LEU A 120 -9.88 32.93 -24.10
CA LEU A 120 -8.86 31.90 -23.95
C LEU A 120 -8.33 31.83 -22.51
N THR A 121 -8.07 32.99 -21.90
CA THR A 121 -7.61 33.07 -20.51
C THR A 121 -8.65 32.54 -19.52
N LEU A 122 -9.92 32.93 -19.67
CA LEU A 122 -11.02 32.44 -18.83
C LEU A 122 -11.20 30.92 -18.95
N MET A 123 -11.13 30.40 -20.17
CA MET A 123 -11.24 28.96 -20.43
C MET A 123 -10.07 28.18 -19.82
N LEU A 124 -8.84 28.66 -19.96
CA LEU A 124 -7.67 28.02 -19.33
C LEU A 124 -7.74 28.06 -17.80
N SER A 125 -8.22 29.17 -17.23
CA SER A 125 -8.43 29.31 -15.78
C SER A 125 -9.45 28.31 -15.26
N LEU A 126 -10.57 28.16 -15.96
CA LEU A 126 -11.60 27.17 -15.65
C LEU A 126 -11.07 25.75 -15.80
N GLN A 127 -10.31 25.48 -16.87
CA GLN A 127 -9.71 24.17 -17.13
C GLN A 127 -8.80 23.74 -15.97
N ALA A 128 -7.95 24.64 -15.48
CA ALA A 128 -7.09 24.38 -14.32
C ALA A 128 -7.91 24.11 -13.05
N SER A 129 -8.97 24.90 -12.81
CA SER A 129 -9.83 24.76 -11.63
C SER A 129 -10.60 23.43 -11.60
N TYR A 130 -11.10 22.97 -12.75
CA TYR A 130 -11.79 21.68 -12.86
C TYR A 130 -10.83 20.47 -12.91
N ALA A 131 -9.61 20.65 -13.38
CA ALA A 131 -8.62 19.57 -13.41
C ALA A 131 -8.26 19.08 -11.98
N ALA A 132 -8.11 20.00 -11.02
CA ALA A 132 -7.75 19.67 -9.63
C ALA A 132 -8.69 18.63 -8.98
N PRO A 133 -10.03 18.79 -8.93
CA PRO A 133 -10.92 17.79 -8.37
C PRO A 133 -10.94 16.49 -9.17
N LEU A 134 -10.83 16.55 -10.50
CA LEU A 134 -10.77 15.34 -11.33
C LEU A 134 -9.53 14.50 -11.04
N ILE A 135 -8.38 15.17 -10.85
CA ILE A 135 -7.11 14.56 -10.45
C ILE A 135 -7.23 13.97 -9.03
N LEU A 136 -7.82 14.71 -8.09
CA LEU A 136 -8.04 14.22 -6.72
C LEU A 136 -8.92 12.96 -6.67
N LEU A 137 -9.98 12.88 -7.48
CA LEU A 137 -10.79 11.66 -7.60
C LEU A 137 -10.02 10.51 -8.27
N ALA A 138 -9.13 10.80 -9.21
CA ALA A 138 -8.28 9.78 -9.83
C ALA A 138 -7.22 9.24 -8.86
N GLN A 139 -6.66 10.11 -8.01
CA GLN A 139 -5.61 9.79 -7.03
C GLN A 139 -6.15 8.95 -5.86
N ASN A 140 -7.30 9.30 -5.27
CA ASN A 140 -7.88 8.54 -4.15
C ASN A 140 -8.01 7.03 -4.44
N ARG A 141 -8.25 6.65 -5.70
CA ARG A 141 -8.37 5.25 -6.11
C ARG A 141 -7.03 4.57 -6.44
N GLN A 142 -6.00 5.35 -6.77
CA GLN A 142 -4.63 4.82 -6.83
C GLN A 142 -4.14 4.52 -5.42
N ASP A 143 -4.33 5.44 -4.48
CA ASP A 143 -3.96 5.28 -3.08
C ASP A 143 -4.64 4.07 -2.42
N ASP A 144 -5.93 3.82 -2.72
CA ASP A 144 -6.65 2.64 -2.23
C ASP A 144 -6.09 1.32 -2.78
N ARG A 145 -5.69 1.28 -4.06
CA ARG A 145 -5.06 0.09 -4.68
C ARG A 145 -3.65 -0.13 -4.16
N ASP A 146 -2.90 0.94 -4.00
CA ASP A 146 -1.54 0.90 -3.48
C ASP A 146 -1.56 0.43 -2.03
N ARG A 147 -2.52 0.89 -1.23
CA ARG A 147 -2.73 0.41 0.14
C ARG A 147 -3.00 -1.10 0.20
N VAL A 148 -3.92 -1.63 -0.63
CA VAL A 148 -4.21 -3.07 -0.65
C VAL A 148 -2.99 -3.87 -1.08
N THR A 149 -2.25 -3.40 -2.09
CA THR A 149 -1.01 -4.02 -2.56
C THR A 149 0.04 -4.04 -1.45
N HIS A 150 0.25 -2.93 -0.75
CA HIS A 150 1.17 -2.84 0.39
C HIS A 150 0.78 -3.76 1.57
N GLU A 151 -0.52 -3.87 1.87
CA GLU A 151 -0.99 -4.80 2.91
C GLU A 151 -0.77 -6.27 2.52
N GLN A 152 -0.94 -6.59 1.23
CA GLN A 152 -0.69 -7.94 0.72
C GLN A 152 0.80 -8.28 0.67
N ASP A 153 1.66 -7.34 0.27
CA ASP A 153 3.12 -7.50 0.28
C ASP A 153 3.65 -7.70 1.69
N ARG A 154 3.12 -6.98 2.69
CA ARG A 154 3.46 -7.23 4.10
C ARG A 154 3.15 -8.66 4.52
N LYS A 155 1.94 -9.15 4.21
CA LYS A 155 1.55 -10.54 4.53
C LYS A 155 2.41 -11.58 3.80
N GLN A 156 2.78 -11.32 2.54
CA GLN A 156 3.69 -12.19 1.80
C GLN A 156 5.09 -12.19 2.42
N ASN A 157 5.62 -11.03 2.82
CA ASN A 157 6.92 -10.92 3.44
C ASN A 157 6.97 -11.64 4.80
N GLU A 158 5.92 -11.49 5.62
CA GLU A 158 5.78 -12.25 6.88
C GLU A 158 5.79 -13.76 6.64
N ARG A 159 5.07 -14.24 5.62
CA ARG A 159 5.09 -15.66 5.23
C ARG A 159 6.46 -16.11 4.72
N SER A 160 7.11 -15.30 3.88
CA SER A 160 8.44 -15.62 3.34
C SER A 160 9.49 -15.71 4.44
N ILE A 161 9.40 -14.87 5.47
CA ILE A 161 10.29 -14.94 6.64
C ILE A 161 10.03 -16.24 7.40
N ALA A 162 8.76 -16.59 7.65
CA ALA A 162 8.40 -17.83 8.32
C ALA A 162 8.85 -19.08 7.55
N ASP A 163 8.68 -19.09 6.22
CA ASP A 163 9.14 -20.18 5.35
C ASP A 163 10.67 -20.30 5.38
N THR A 164 11.38 -19.17 5.39
CA THR A 164 12.85 -19.15 5.50
C THR A 164 13.31 -19.67 6.86
N GLU A 165 12.65 -19.30 7.94
CA GLU A 165 12.95 -19.79 9.28
C GLU A 165 12.67 -21.30 9.39
N TYR A 166 11.56 -21.77 8.81
CA TYR A 166 11.22 -23.18 8.74
C TYR A 166 12.29 -23.97 7.97
N LEU A 167 12.63 -23.54 6.74
CA LEU A 167 13.67 -24.18 5.94
C LEU A 167 15.04 -24.17 6.65
N THR A 168 15.39 -23.08 7.32
CA THR A 168 16.65 -23.00 8.08
C THR A 168 16.66 -24.00 9.24
N ARG A 169 15.55 -24.15 9.96
CA ARG A 169 15.41 -25.14 11.03
C ARG A 169 15.44 -26.57 10.48
N GLU A 170 14.78 -26.81 9.36
CA GLU A 170 14.76 -28.12 8.71
C GLU A 170 16.15 -28.51 8.19
N ILE A 171 16.89 -27.58 7.59
CA ILE A 171 18.29 -27.79 7.16
C ILE A 171 19.20 -28.04 8.36
N ALA A 172 19.00 -27.33 9.48
CA ALA A 172 19.75 -27.58 10.71
C ALA A 172 19.47 -28.98 11.27
N ALA A 173 18.22 -29.43 11.27
CA ALA A 173 17.83 -30.78 11.68
C ALA A 173 18.39 -31.86 10.74
N LEU A 174 18.29 -31.66 9.42
CA LEU A 174 18.91 -32.52 8.40
C LEU A 174 20.43 -32.61 8.58
N ARG A 175 21.10 -31.49 8.86
CA ARG A 175 22.54 -31.45 9.12
C ARG A 175 22.92 -32.23 10.38
N MET A 176 22.12 -32.14 11.45
CA MET A 176 22.36 -32.92 12.67
C MET A 176 22.15 -34.42 12.42
N GLY A 177 21.05 -34.80 11.75
CA GLY A 177 20.79 -36.20 11.40
C GLY A 177 21.84 -36.80 10.46
N LEU A 178 22.33 -36.05 9.46
CA LEU A 178 23.44 -36.49 8.61
C LEU A 178 24.79 -36.52 9.35
N GLY A 179 24.99 -35.59 10.29
CA GLY A 179 26.19 -35.51 11.12
C GLY A 179 26.34 -36.70 12.07
N GLU A 180 25.23 -37.25 12.56
CA GLU A 180 25.22 -38.46 13.41
C GLU A 180 25.45 -39.75 12.62
N VAL A 181 25.11 -39.79 11.32
CA VAL A 181 25.08 -41.04 10.54
C VAL A 181 26.30 -41.23 9.62
N ALA A 182 27.00 -40.19 9.16
CA ALA A 182 27.91 -40.37 8.01
C ALA A 182 29.43 -40.26 8.25
N THR A 183 29.99 -39.20 8.83
CA THR A 183 31.15 -38.66 8.07
C THR A 183 32.54 -39.24 8.33
N ARG A 184 32.77 -40.03 9.38
CA ARG A 184 34.14 -40.53 9.62
C ARG A 184 34.25 -41.94 10.14
N ASP A 185 33.58 -42.27 11.23
CA ASP A 185 33.79 -43.57 11.86
C ASP A 185 33.01 -44.68 11.13
N TRP A 186 31.80 -44.39 10.65
CA TRP A 186 31.02 -45.34 9.83
C TRP A 186 31.59 -45.56 8.43
N ILE A 187 31.93 -44.48 7.69
CA ILE A 187 32.60 -44.61 6.38
C ILE A 187 33.93 -45.36 6.52
N ARG A 188 34.66 -45.15 7.62
CA ARG A 188 35.92 -45.85 7.88
C ARG A 188 35.72 -47.32 8.22
N SER A 189 34.72 -47.67 9.04
CA SER A 189 34.43 -49.07 9.35
C SER A 189 34.00 -49.82 8.09
N GLU A 190 33.16 -49.22 7.24
CA GLU A 190 32.76 -49.89 5.99
C GLU A 190 33.90 -50.00 4.99
N PHE A 191 34.75 -48.98 4.86
CA PHE A 191 35.96 -49.12 4.04
C PHE A 191 36.88 -50.24 4.54
N GLN A 192 37.02 -50.40 5.86
CA GLN A 192 37.84 -51.47 6.44
C GLN A 192 37.21 -52.84 6.22
N ASP A 193 35.90 -52.98 6.41
CA ASP A 193 35.20 -54.25 6.17
C ASP A 193 35.26 -54.65 4.69
N LEU A 194 35.05 -53.71 3.75
CA LEU A 194 35.23 -53.98 2.32
C LEU A 194 36.68 -54.38 1.95
N ILE A 195 37.69 -53.68 2.51
CA ILE A 195 39.10 -54.04 2.29
C ILE A 195 39.38 -55.45 2.82
N LYS A 196 38.85 -55.77 4.01
CA LYS A 196 39.04 -57.07 4.64
C LYS A 196 38.39 -58.19 3.84
N GLU A 197 37.17 -57.98 3.34
CA GLU A 197 36.50 -58.97 2.47
C GLU A 197 37.29 -59.21 1.18
N MET A 198 37.85 -58.16 0.57
CA MET A 198 38.69 -58.30 -0.62
C MET A 198 40.00 -59.04 -0.32
N ASP A 199 40.63 -58.78 0.82
CA ASP A 199 41.87 -59.45 1.21
C ASP A 199 41.62 -60.91 1.56
N GLU A 200 40.51 -61.24 2.25
CA GLU A 200 40.09 -62.62 2.50
C GLU A 200 39.80 -63.38 1.19
N ARG A 201 39.12 -62.76 0.21
CA ARG A 201 38.91 -63.36 -1.13
C ARG A 201 40.21 -63.53 -1.92
N ARG A 202 41.25 -62.76 -1.63
CA ARG A 202 42.55 -62.83 -2.30
C ARG A 202 43.50 -63.82 -1.62
N LEU A 203 43.39 -63.96 -0.30
CA LEU A 203 44.19 -64.84 0.55
C LEU A 203 43.67 -66.29 0.53
N PHE A 204 42.37 -66.47 0.34
CA PHE A 204 41.75 -67.76 0.04
C PHE A 204 41.34 -67.77 -1.44
N PRO A 205 42.28 -67.90 -2.40
CA PRO A 205 41.88 -68.29 -3.74
C PRO A 205 41.16 -69.61 -3.57
N ALA A 206 39.85 -69.62 -3.86
CA ALA A 206 39.02 -70.81 -3.74
C ALA A 206 39.85 -71.99 -4.27
N GLU A 207 40.29 -72.87 -3.37
CA GLU A 207 40.81 -74.17 -3.75
C GLU A 207 39.64 -74.76 -4.52
N ARG A 208 39.77 -74.69 -5.85
CA ARG A 208 38.88 -75.39 -6.74
C ARG A 208 39.01 -76.82 -6.27
N ASP A 209 37.89 -77.31 -5.79
CA ASP A 209 37.54 -78.70 -5.69
C ASP A 209 38.01 -79.40 -6.96
N GLU A 210 39.27 -79.83 -6.95
CA GLU A 210 39.86 -80.67 -7.99
C GLU A 210 39.58 -82.10 -7.55
N GLY A 211 38.29 -82.43 -7.54
CA GLY A 211 37.85 -83.80 -7.67
C GLY A 211 38.09 -84.22 -9.11
N ASP A 212 39.09 -85.08 -9.35
CA ASP A 212 38.93 -86.25 -10.22
C ASP A 212 40.14 -87.20 -10.08
N ARG A 213 39.82 -88.49 -9.85
CA ARG A 213 40.58 -89.73 -10.06
C ARG A 213 41.44 -90.31 -8.93
#